data_AF-A0A0L0FRS9-F1
#
_entry.id   AF-A0A0L0FRS9-F1
#
_cell.length_a   1.000
_cell.length_b   1.000
_cell.length_c   1.000
_cell.angle_alpha   90.00
_cell.angle_beta   90.00
_cell.angle_gamma   90.00
#
_symmetry.space_group_name_H-M   'P 1'
#
loop_
_entity.id
_entity.type
_entity.pdbx_description
1 polymer ?
#
loop_
_entity_poly.entity_id
_entity_poly.type
_entity_poly.pdbx_seq_one_letter_code
_entity_poly.pdbx_strand_id
1 'polypeptide(L)'
;MVTKNTNTYAEAYTGIESHTEPAQVYQQMQYISQRSKTKSYLYELNAVSDITKYFDLPVIKEHVTGTVKTHLATKVQETIMPEEYYARCFITSHLSMMSSVVGLLLGHYVLCTMSLGVWLTSINYWWRPTVGLARTLDMLIVQGALWTHLYYSQYMTEYAGVYYLTMAAAIFCYFKASQHGNVGDFDNDTKFHCFMHFLGNLSNCILYLGLCVTA
;
A
#
# COMPACT_ATOMS: atom_id res chain seq x y z
N MET A 1 -39.49 31.60 -15.00
CA MET A 1 -39.44 30.94 -13.68
C MET A 1 -39.58 29.45 -13.90
N VAL A 2 -38.50 28.68 -13.74
CA VAL A 2 -38.50 27.23 -13.90
C VAL A 2 -38.11 26.63 -12.55
N THR A 3 -39.08 26.02 -11.88
CA THR A 3 -38.90 25.30 -10.61
C THR A 3 -38.21 23.97 -10.88
N LYS A 4 -37.00 23.80 -10.34
CA LYS A 4 -36.28 22.52 -10.35
C LYS A 4 -36.91 21.56 -9.33
N ASN A 5 -37.25 20.38 -9.80
CA ASN A 5 -37.79 19.28 -9.02
C ASN A 5 -36.63 18.51 -8.35
N THR A 6 -36.56 18.50 -7.01
CA THR A 6 -35.44 17.98 -6.21
C THR A 6 -35.74 16.66 -5.48
N ASN A 7 -36.64 15.82 -5.98
CA ASN A 7 -37.13 14.65 -5.25
C ASN A 7 -36.71 13.28 -5.83
N THR A 8 -35.43 13.07 -6.17
CA THR A 8 -35.00 11.78 -6.77
C THR A 8 -33.88 11.02 -6.04
N TYR A 9 -33.53 11.39 -4.80
CA TYR A 9 -32.43 10.72 -4.08
C TYR A 9 -32.81 10.08 -2.73
N ALA A 10 -34.09 10.08 -2.33
CA ALA A 10 -34.50 9.62 -1.00
C ALA A 10 -35.00 8.16 -0.92
N GLU A 11 -35.22 7.47 -2.04
CA GLU A 11 -35.94 6.17 -2.02
C GLU A 11 -35.06 4.91 -2.11
N ALA A 12 -33.73 5.02 -1.98
CA ALA A 12 -32.84 3.86 -2.13
C ALA A 12 -32.40 3.19 -0.80
N TYR A 13 -32.91 3.60 0.36
CA TYR A 13 -32.33 3.22 1.66
C TYR A 13 -33.27 2.49 2.64
N THR A 14 -34.46 2.05 2.23
CA THR A 14 -35.46 1.47 3.15
C THR A 14 -35.69 -0.03 2.94
N GLY A 15 -34.62 -0.83 2.82
CA GLY A 15 -34.76 -2.27 2.58
C GLY A 15 -33.57 -3.15 2.91
N ILE A 16 -32.78 -2.84 3.95
CA ILE A 16 -31.75 -3.76 4.43
C ILE A 16 -32.29 -4.45 5.70
N GLU A 17 -32.85 -5.64 5.50
CA GLU A 17 -33.19 -6.55 6.60
C GLU A 17 -31.92 -7.00 7.33
N SER A 18 -32.01 -7.04 8.67
CA SER A 18 -30.90 -7.15 9.63
C SER A 18 -30.24 -8.54 9.74
N HIS A 19 -30.14 -9.30 8.65
CA HIS A 19 -29.62 -10.67 8.66
C HIS A 19 -28.54 -10.99 7.61
N THR A 20 -27.98 -9.98 6.94
CA THR A 20 -26.86 -10.20 6.01
C THR A 20 -25.53 -10.26 6.77
N GLU A 21 -24.78 -11.35 6.57
CA GLU A 21 -23.44 -11.49 7.14
C GLU A 21 -22.52 -10.33 6.67
N PRO A 22 -21.64 -9.79 7.55
CA PRO A 22 -20.75 -8.68 7.20
C PRO A 22 -19.91 -8.89 5.93
N ALA A 23 -19.58 -10.14 5.60
CA ALA A 23 -18.84 -10.50 4.39
C ALA A 23 -19.64 -10.22 3.10
N GLN A 24 -20.96 -10.39 3.12
CA GLN A 24 -21.83 -10.13 1.96
C GLN A 24 -22.01 -8.63 1.72
N VAL A 25 -22.12 -7.84 2.80
CA VAL A 25 -22.15 -6.37 2.72
C VAL A 25 -20.85 -5.85 2.11
N TYR A 26 -19.70 -6.43 2.49
CA TYR A 26 -18.40 -6.07 1.94
C TYR A 26 -18.28 -6.36 0.44
N GLN A 27 -18.70 -7.55 0.00
CA GLN A 27 -18.73 -7.90 -1.44
C GLN A 27 -19.66 -6.98 -2.23
N GLN A 28 -20.80 -6.60 -1.67
CA GLN A 28 -21.76 -5.70 -2.32
C GLN A 28 -21.22 -4.26 -2.42
N MET A 29 -20.50 -3.78 -1.41
CA MET A 29 -19.82 -2.48 -1.46
C MET A 29 -18.67 -2.46 -2.47
N GLN A 30 -17.89 -3.53 -2.57
CA GLN A 30 -16.85 -3.70 -3.60
C GLN A 30 -17.47 -3.69 -5.02
N TYR A 31 -18.61 -4.36 -5.21
CA TYR A 31 -19.36 -4.33 -6.46
C TYR A 31 -19.87 -2.92 -6.83
N ILE A 32 -20.40 -2.17 -5.85
CA ILE A 32 -20.89 -0.79 -6.07
C ILE A 32 -19.73 0.17 -6.37
N SER A 33 -18.60 0.04 -5.66
CA SER A 33 -17.38 0.84 -5.90
C SER A 33 -16.84 0.63 -7.31
N GLN A 34 -16.73 -0.64 -7.75
CA GLN A 34 -16.34 -0.97 -9.13
C GLN A 34 -17.31 -0.36 -10.14
N ARG A 35 -18.62 -0.45 -9.91
CA ARG A 35 -19.65 0.13 -10.79
C ARG A 35 -19.58 1.66 -10.87
N SER A 36 -19.18 2.33 -9.79
CA SER A 36 -19.00 3.79 -9.76
C SER A 36 -17.80 4.24 -10.60
N LYS A 37 -16.68 3.50 -10.54
CA LYS A 37 -15.51 3.71 -11.40
C LYS A 37 -15.89 3.47 -12.87
N THR A 38 -16.64 2.41 -13.16
CA THR A 38 -17.16 2.14 -14.52
C THR A 38 -18.05 3.29 -15.03
N LYS A 39 -18.87 3.92 -14.19
CA LYS A 39 -19.69 5.08 -14.59
C LYS A 39 -18.85 6.32 -14.91
N SER A 40 -17.76 6.57 -14.18
CA SER A 40 -16.82 7.65 -14.49
C SER A 40 -16.18 7.45 -15.87
N TYR A 41 -15.74 6.22 -16.17
CA TYR A 41 -15.21 5.86 -17.49
C TYR A 41 -16.25 6.00 -18.60
N LEU A 42 -17.51 5.63 -18.33
CA LEU A 42 -18.60 5.81 -19.30
C LEU A 42 -18.91 7.28 -19.57
N TYR A 43 -18.71 8.17 -18.59
CA TYR A 43 -18.89 9.61 -18.77
C TYR A 43 -17.82 10.22 -19.69
N GLU A 44 -16.56 9.82 -19.53
CA GLU A 44 -15.47 10.22 -20.42
C GLU A 44 -15.64 9.64 -21.85
N LEU A 45 -16.08 8.38 -21.97
CA LEU A 45 -16.44 7.79 -23.26
C LEU A 45 -17.59 8.52 -23.96
N ASN A 46 -18.59 8.98 -23.20
CA ASN A 46 -19.70 9.79 -23.75
C ASN A 46 -19.24 11.19 -24.19
N ALA A 47 -18.29 11.81 -23.48
CA ALA A 47 -17.71 13.08 -23.91
C ALA A 47 -16.89 12.94 -25.21
N VAL A 48 -16.18 11.83 -25.39
CA VAL A 48 -15.45 11.52 -26.63
C VAL A 48 -16.44 11.22 -27.78
N SER A 49 -17.54 10.53 -27.49
CA SER A 49 -18.65 10.31 -28.44
C SER A 49 -19.21 11.63 -28.97
N ASP A 50 -19.42 12.64 -28.13
CA ASP A 50 -19.93 13.96 -28.55
C ASP A 50 -18.98 14.71 -29.49
N ILE A 51 -17.66 14.58 -29.31
CA ILE A 51 -16.66 15.19 -30.20
C ILE A 51 -16.68 14.52 -31.59
N THR A 52 -16.92 13.20 -31.67
CA THR A 52 -16.98 12.48 -32.96
C THR A 52 -18.20 12.83 -33.82
N LYS A 53 -19.18 13.57 -33.26
CA LYS A 53 -20.36 14.06 -33.99
C LYS A 53 -20.06 15.21 -34.94
N TYR A 54 -18.92 15.89 -34.77
CA TYR A 54 -18.52 17.04 -35.60
C TYR A 54 -17.53 16.68 -36.72
N PHE A 55 -17.12 15.41 -36.81
CA PHE A 55 -16.22 14.91 -37.84
C PHE A 55 -16.91 13.82 -38.66
N ASP A 56 -17.61 14.23 -39.72
CA ASP A 56 -18.27 13.34 -40.70
C ASP A 56 -17.28 12.77 -41.71
N LEU A 57 -16.18 12.20 -41.22
CA LEU A 57 -15.22 11.48 -42.05
C LEU A 57 -15.23 10.00 -41.63
N PRO A 58 -15.85 9.09 -42.41
CA PRO A 58 -15.94 7.68 -42.06
C PRO A 58 -14.58 7.01 -41.86
N VAL A 59 -13.53 7.56 -42.48
CA VAL A 59 -12.13 7.09 -42.36
C VAL A 59 -11.49 7.45 -41.01
N ILE A 60 -11.93 8.53 -40.35
CA ILE A 60 -11.33 8.98 -39.07
C ILE A 60 -11.97 8.27 -37.88
N LYS A 61 -13.26 7.92 -37.95
CA LYS A 61 -13.97 7.26 -36.84
C LYS A 61 -13.36 5.91 -36.46
N GLU A 62 -12.95 5.10 -37.43
CA GLU A 62 -12.40 3.76 -37.16
C GLU A 62 -10.94 3.83 -36.67
N HIS A 63 -10.14 4.75 -37.21
CA HIS A 63 -8.75 4.94 -36.78
C HIS A 63 -8.68 5.61 -35.40
N VAL A 64 -9.49 6.63 -35.12
CA VAL A 64 -9.50 7.31 -33.82
C VAL A 64 -10.09 6.42 -32.73
N THR A 65 -11.18 5.68 -32.95
CA THR A 65 -11.72 4.81 -31.89
C THR A 65 -10.84 3.59 -31.60
N GLY A 66 -10.17 3.02 -32.61
CA GLY A 66 -9.20 1.95 -32.42
C GLY A 66 -7.92 2.42 -31.73
N THR A 67 -7.35 3.55 -32.17
CA THR A 67 -6.11 4.13 -31.62
C THR A 67 -6.33 4.78 -30.25
N VAL A 68 -7.49 5.40 -29.97
CA VAL A 68 -7.80 6.00 -28.66
C VAL A 68 -8.16 4.93 -27.63
N LYS A 69 -8.86 3.83 -27.98
CA LYS A 69 -9.04 2.70 -27.06
C LYS A 69 -7.73 2.00 -26.73
N THR A 70 -6.84 1.85 -27.71
CA THR A 70 -5.52 1.25 -27.48
C THR A 70 -4.53 2.22 -26.82
N HIS A 71 -4.67 3.54 -27.03
CA HIS A 71 -3.84 4.56 -26.37
C HIS A 71 -4.28 4.94 -24.95
N LEU A 72 -5.58 4.90 -24.62
CA LEU A 72 -6.06 5.05 -23.23
C LEU A 72 -5.95 3.74 -22.43
N ALA A 73 -5.94 2.60 -23.12
CA ALA A 73 -5.56 1.33 -22.51
C ALA A 73 -4.03 1.17 -22.37
N THR A 74 -3.21 2.06 -22.95
CA THR A 74 -1.77 2.02 -22.70
C THR A 74 -1.45 2.59 -21.33
N LYS A 75 -1.06 1.67 -20.44
CA LYS A 75 -0.21 1.89 -19.27
C LYS A 75 -0.84 2.51 -18.02
N VAL A 76 -2.09 2.18 -17.71
CA VAL A 76 -2.43 2.05 -16.28
C VAL A 76 -1.69 0.81 -15.77
N GLN A 77 -0.44 1.00 -15.34
CA GLN A 77 0.32 -0.06 -14.70
C GLN A 77 -0.46 -0.49 -13.46
N GLU A 78 -1.00 -1.70 -13.53
CA GLU A 78 -1.86 -2.29 -12.52
C GLU A 78 -1.06 -2.45 -11.23
N THR A 79 -1.56 -1.86 -10.15
CA THR A 79 -0.95 -2.03 -8.83
C THR A 79 -1.18 -3.45 -8.34
N ILE A 80 -0.26 -3.98 -7.54
CA ILE A 80 -0.36 -5.37 -7.05
C ILE A 80 -1.52 -5.61 -6.08
N MET A 81 -2.08 -4.54 -5.52
CA MET A 81 -3.24 -4.58 -4.63
C MET A 81 -4.08 -3.30 -4.77
N PRO A 82 -5.35 -3.31 -4.33
CA PRO A 82 -6.18 -2.11 -4.27
C PRO A 82 -5.60 -1.00 -3.36
N GLU A 83 -5.97 0.25 -3.65
CA GLU A 83 -5.45 1.46 -3.02
C GLU A 83 -5.69 1.53 -1.52
N GLU A 84 -6.88 1.11 -1.08
CA GLU A 84 -7.26 1.08 0.33
C GLU A 84 -6.31 0.25 1.21
N TYR A 85 -5.65 -0.74 0.62
CA TYR A 85 -4.74 -1.64 1.31
C TYR A 85 -3.31 -1.10 1.29
N TYR A 86 -2.77 -0.78 0.09
CA TYR A 86 -1.39 -0.30 0.03
C TYR A 86 -1.20 1.08 0.67
N ALA A 87 -2.25 1.91 0.76
CA ALA A 87 -2.20 3.16 1.50
C ALA A 87 -1.83 2.95 2.99
N ARG A 88 -2.23 1.82 3.59
CA ARG A 88 -1.86 1.47 4.98
C ARG A 88 -0.36 1.19 5.09
N CYS A 89 0.18 0.43 4.14
CA CYS A 89 1.62 0.16 4.07
C CYS A 89 2.42 1.44 3.80
N PHE A 90 1.91 2.32 2.94
CA PHE A 90 2.52 3.63 2.68
C PHE A 90 2.60 4.49 3.95
N ILE A 91 1.49 4.61 4.69
CA ILE A 91 1.44 5.37 5.94
C ILE A 91 2.40 4.76 6.98
N THR A 92 2.33 3.45 7.20
CA THR A 92 3.14 2.77 8.22
C THR A 92 4.62 2.70 7.88
N SER A 93 5.00 2.78 6.60
CA SER A 93 6.42 2.87 6.20
C SER A 93 7.14 4.08 6.79
N HIS A 94 6.43 5.15 7.16
CA HIS A 94 7.02 6.30 7.84
C HIS A 94 7.57 5.98 9.24
N LEU A 95 7.18 4.86 9.86
CA LEU A 95 7.75 4.41 11.14
C LEU A 95 9.26 4.16 11.02
N SER A 96 9.74 3.72 9.85
CA SER A 96 11.18 3.51 9.58
C SER A 96 12.00 4.80 9.67
N MET A 97 11.38 5.96 9.39
CA MET A 97 12.01 7.26 9.60
C MET A 97 12.26 7.52 11.09
N MET A 98 11.38 7.09 11.98
CA MET A 98 11.57 7.26 13.43
C MET A 98 12.79 6.50 13.92
N SER A 99 12.99 5.25 13.46
CA SER A 99 14.22 4.51 13.77
C SER A 99 15.46 5.25 13.30
N SER A 100 15.44 5.80 12.08
CA SER A 100 16.57 6.60 11.59
C SER A 100 16.88 7.80 12.50
N VAL A 101 15.85 8.54 12.92
CA VAL A 101 16.00 9.67 13.85
C VAL A 101 16.56 9.22 15.20
N VAL A 102 16.03 8.14 15.79
CA VAL A 102 16.53 7.60 17.08
C VAL A 102 17.99 7.16 16.95
N GLY A 103 18.35 6.45 15.87
CA GLY A 103 19.72 6.05 15.60
C GLY A 103 20.67 7.25 15.49
N LEU A 104 20.24 8.32 14.82
CA LEU A 104 21.00 9.56 14.71
C LEU A 104 21.22 10.23 16.09
N LEU A 105 20.15 10.34 16.88
CA LEU A 105 20.20 10.97 18.21
C LEU A 105 21.11 10.21 19.18
N LEU A 106 21.20 8.89 19.04
CA LEU A 106 22.05 8.01 19.85
C LEU A 106 23.46 7.81 19.25
N GLY A 107 23.81 8.46 18.14
CA GLY A 107 25.14 8.37 17.52
C GLY A 107 25.40 7.10 16.70
N HIS A 108 24.39 6.30 16.43
CA HIS A 108 24.49 5.05 15.64
C HIS A 108 24.37 5.31 14.13
N TYR A 109 25.34 6.01 13.55
CA TYR A 109 25.27 6.50 12.15
C TYR A 109 25.04 5.40 11.10
N VAL A 110 25.67 4.23 11.26
CA VAL A 110 25.50 3.09 10.34
C VAL A 110 24.06 2.58 10.38
N LEU A 111 23.52 2.33 11.58
CA LEU A 111 22.16 1.83 11.76
C LEU A 111 21.11 2.87 11.35
N CYS A 112 21.37 4.15 11.64
CA CYS A 112 20.59 5.29 11.14
C CYS A 112 20.49 5.28 9.61
N THR A 113 21.62 5.11 8.92
CA THR A 113 21.69 5.09 7.45
C THR A 113 20.90 3.90 6.88
N MET A 114 20.99 2.72 7.50
CA MET A 114 20.22 1.55 7.08
C MET A 114 18.72 1.79 7.24
N SER A 115 18.27 2.31 8.38
CA SER A 115 16.85 2.64 8.61
C SER A 115 16.34 3.73 7.67
N LEU A 116 17.17 4.73 7.36
CA LEU A 116 16.86 5.75 6.37
C LEU A 116 16.69 5.14 4.96
N GLY A 117 17.59 4.23 4.59
CA GLY A 117 17.52 3.49 3.34
C GLY A 117 16.21 2.72 3.20
N VAL A 118 15.83 1.96 4.24
CA VAL A 118 14.56 1.23 4.29
C VAL A 118 13.38 2.19 4.12
N TRP A 119 13.36 3.31 4.84
CA TRP A 119 12.29 4.30 4.70
C TRP A 119 12.18 4.83 3.26
N LEU A 120 13.30 5.25 2.66
CA LEU A 120 13.31 5.80 1.31
C LEU A 120 12.82 4.78 0.27
N THR A 121 13.31 3.54 0.33
CA THR A 121 12.88 2.50 -0.63
C THR A 121 11.43 2.09 -0.41
N SER A 122 10.98 2.00 0.84
CA SER A 122 9.61 1.59 1.16
C SER A 122 8.60 2.65 0.73
N ILE A 123 8.85 3.93 0.99
CA ILE A 123 7.98 5.02 0.52
C ILE A 123 7.94 5.06 -1.01
N ASN A 124 9.09 4.92 -1.66
CA ASN A 124 9.17 4.86 -3.12
C ASN A 124 8.37 3.69 -3.71
N TYR A 125 8.42 2.52 -3.08
CA TYR A 125 7.67 1.34 -3.52
C TYR A 125 6.16 1.48 -3.23
N TRP A 126 5.78 1.85 -2.01
CA TRP A 126 4.38 1.90 -1.59
C TRP A 126 3.59 3.08 -2.15
N TRP A 127 4.25 4.09 -2.72
CA TRP A 127 3.59 5.15 -3.48
C TRP A 127 2.80 4.60 -4.67
N ARG A 128 3.34 3.59 -5.36
CA ARG A 128 2.66 2.89 -6.46
C ARG A 128 3.19 1.46 -6.56
N PRO A 129 2.63 0.51 -5.80
CA PRO A 129 3.23 -0.80 -5.65
C PRO A 129 3.01 -1.63 -6.92
N THR A 130 4.10 -1.87 -7.65
CA THR A 130 4.13 -2.69 -8.87
C THR A 130 5.22 -3.75 -8.73
N VAL A 131 5.05 -4.89 -9.38
CA VAL A 131 6.17 -5.83 -9.56
C VAL A 131 7.28 -5.14 -10.37
N GLY A 132 8.53 -5.22 -9.92
CA GLY A 132 9.65 -4.61 -10.63
C GLY A 132 10.76 -4.12 -9.71
N LEU A 133 11.59 -3.22 -10.25
CA LEU A 133 12.83 -2.76 -9.63
C LEU A 133 12.62 -2.13 -8.26
N ALA A 134 11.59 -1.29 -8.08
CA ALA A 134 11.33 -0.63 -6.80
C ALA A 134 11.11 -1.62 -5.66
N ARG A 135 10.34 -2.70 -5.92
CA ARG A 135 10.12 -3.80 -4.97
C ARG A 135 11.41 -4.54 -4.66
N THR A 136 12.18 -4.90 -5.68
CA THR A 136 13.44 -5.64 -5.51
C THR A 136 14.43 -4.82 -4.68
N LEU A 137 14.58 -3.52 -4.97
CA LEU A 137 15.44 -2.63 -4.20
C LEU A 137 14.99 -2.53 -2.75
N ASP A 138 13.70 -2.35 -2.49
CA ASP A 138 13.17 -2.29 -1.12
C ASP A 138 13.47 -3.57 -0.33
N MET A 139 13.18 -4.74 -0.91
CA MET A 139 13.48 -6.03 -0.28
C MET A 139 14.99 -6.22 -0.03
N LEU A 140 15.86 -5.82 -0.97
CA LEU A 140 17.31 -5.91 -0.81
C LEU A 140 17.83 -5.01 0.32
N ILE A 141 17.32 -3.77 0.40
CA ILE A 141 17.70 -2.82 1.45
C ILE A 141 17.18 -3.29 2.82
N VAL A 142 15.94 -3.79 2.92
CA VAL A 142 15.41 -4.39 4.15
C VAL A 142 16.24 -5.59 4.58
N GLN A 143 16.62 -6.47 3.66
CA GLN A 143 17.46 -7.63 3.96
C GLN A 143 18.86 -7.21 4.43
N GLY A 144 19.49 -6.23 3.77
CA GLY A 144 20.77 -5.68 4.18
C GLY A 144 20.72 -5.01 5.55
N ALA A 145 19.65 -4.24 5.81
CA ALA A 145 19.40 -3.64 7.11
C ALA A 145 19.24 -4.70 8.19
N LEU A 146 18.45 -5.75 7.95
CA LEU A 146 18.27 -6.87 8.88
C LEU A 146 19.60 -7.54 9.24
N TRP A 147 20.42 -7.90 8.25
CA TRP A 147 21.72 -8.51 8.51
C TRP A 147 22.66 -7.59 9.27
N THR A 148 22.65 -6.30 8.95
CA THR A 148 23.45 -5.30 9.68
C THR A 148 23.00 -5.19 11.13
N HIS A 149 21.70 -5.12 11.40
CA HIS A 149 21.17 -5.04 12.77
C HIS A 149 21.46 -6.32 13.58
N LEU A 150 21.36 -7.50 12.95
CA LEU A 150 21.75 -8.78 13.57
C LEU A 150 23.25 -8.89 13.86
N TYR A 151 24.11 -8.33 13.01
CA TYR A 151 25.53 -8.25 13.29
C TYR A 151 25.80 -7.35 14.50
N TYR A 152 25.21 -6.16 14.54
CA TYR A 152 25.38 -5.23 15.67
C TYR A 152 24.78 -5.76 16.97
N SER A 153 23.71 -6.56 16.92
CA SER A 153 23.10 -7.14 18.12
C SER A 153 24.01 -8.12 18.86
N GLN A 154 25.12 -8.57 18.26
CA GLN A 154 26.13 -9.39 18.94
C GLN A 154 26.92 -8.61 20.00
N TYR A 155 26.99 -7.27 19.84
CA TYR A 155 27.68 -6.38 20.78
C TYR A 155 26.76 -5.86 21.89
N MET A 156 25.46 -6.20 21.83
CA MET A 156 24.47 -5.82 22.83
C MET A 156 24.34 -6.94 23.87
N THR A 157 24.62 -6.63 25.13
CA THR A 157 24.47 -7.60 26.23
C THR A 157 23.14 -7.42 26.94
N GLU A 158 22.74 -6.18 27.20
CA GLU A 158 21.45 -5.86 27.80
C GLU A 158 20.32 -5.90 26.76
N TYR A 159 19.14 -6.38 27.15
CA TYR A 159 17.95 -6.47 26.30
C TYR A 159 18.03 -7.39 25.07
N ALA A 160 19.12 -8.15 24.89
CA ALA A 160 19.28 -9.09 23.79
C ALA A 160 18.10 -10.05 23.62
N GLY A 161 17.60 -10.64 24.72
CA GLY A 161 16.44 -11.53 24.69
C GLY A 161 15.16 -10.84 24.18
N VAL A 162 14.93 -9.59 24.60
CA VAL A 162 13.76 -8.82 24.17
C VAL A 162 13.87 -8.47 22.69
N TYR A 163 15.06 -8.03 22.23
CA TYR A 163 15.34 -7.75 20.83
C TYR A 163 15.09 -8.97 19.93
N TYR A 164 15.63 -10.14 20.28
CA TYR A 164 15.46 -11.34 19.47
C TYR A 164 13.99 -11.80 19.45
N LEU A 165 13.26 -11.65 20.55
CA LEU A 165 11.83 -11.94 20.60
C LEU A 165 11.01 -11.02 19.69
N THR A 166 11.23 -9.70 19.78
CA THR A 166 10.51 -8.73 18.93
C THR A 166 10.87 -8.90 17.46
N MET A 167 12.14 -9.21 17.16
CA MET A 167 12.60 -9.50 15.79
C MET A 167 11.98 -10.79 15.25
N ALA A 168 11.95 -11.87 16.03
CA ALA A 168 11.29 -13.12 15.65
C ALA A 168 9.80 -12.91 15.38
N ALA A 169 9.13 -12.11 16.20
CA ALA A 169 7.72 -11.75 15.98
C ALA A 169 7.52 -10.93 14.69
N ALA A 170 8.41 -9.98 14.38
CA ALA A 170 8.37 -9.23 13.12
C ALA A 170 8.54 -10.16 11.90
N ILE A 171 9.50 -11.09 11.95
CA ILE A 171 9.74 -12.09 10.90
C ILE A 171 8.51 -13.00 10.73
N PHE A 172 7.90 -13.45 11.82
CA PHE A 172 6.66 -14.21 11.78
C PHE A 172 5.54 -13.43 11.10
N CYS A 173 5.38 -12.14 11.42
CA CYS A 173 4.40 -11.27 10.78
C CYS A 173 4.66 -11.12 9.28
N TYR A 174 5.91 -11.03 8.83
CA TYR A 174 6.25 -11.02 7.40
C TYR A 174 5.78 -12.31 6.70
N PHE A 175 6.04 -13.49 7.28
CA PHE A 175 5.58 -14.75 6.71
C PHE A 175 4.05 -14.84 6.66
N LYS A 176 3.36 -14.41 7.73
CA LYS A 176 1.89 -14.35 7.76
C LYS A 176 1.34 -13.41 6.70
N ALA A 177 1.91 -12.21 6.55
CA ALA A 177 1.53 -11.26 5.52
C ALA A 177 1.64 -11.90 4.13
N SER A 178 2.80 -12.49 3.81
CA SER A 178 3.01 -13.17 2.53
C SER A 178 2.04 -14.33 2.28
N GLN A 179 1.68 -15.12 3.30
CA GLN A 179 0.69 -16.18 3.16
C GLN A 179 -0.70 -15.63 2.78
N HIS A 180 -1.15 -14.57 3.45
CA HIS A 180 -2.44 -13.93 3.15
C HIS A 180 -2.42 -13.24 1.78
N GLY A 181 -1.31 -12.58 1.41
CA GLY A 181 -1.14 -11.96 0.10
C GLY A 181 -1.22 -12.99 -1.05
N ASN A 182 -0.65 -14.19 -0.87
CA ASN A 182 -0.67 -15.24 -1.88
C ASN A 182 -2.08 -15.82 -2.15
N VAL A 183 -3.00 -15.73 -1.20
CA VAL A 183 -4.40 -16.17 -1.36
C VAL A 183 -5.35 -15.01 -1.72
N GLY A 184 -4.82 -13.80 -1.93
CA GLY A 184 -5.60 -12.60 -2.27
C GLY A 184 -6.30 -11.94 -1.08
N ASP A 185 -5.95 -12.31 0.14
CA ASP A 185 -6.49 -11.71 1.38
C ASP A 185 -5.67 -10.45 1.75
N PHE A 186 -5.89 -9.38 1.00
CA PHE A 186 -5.14 -8.12 1.14
C PHE A 186 -5.37 -7.41 2.49
N ASP A 187 -6.50 -7.65 3.15
CA ASP A 187 -6.77 -7.03 4.45
C ASP A 187 -5.84 -7.59 5.54
N ASN A 188 -5.76 -8.92 5.63
CA ASN A 188 -4.85 -9.55 6.60
C ASN A 188 -3.38 -9.40 6.19
N ASP A 189 -3.05 -9.47 4.90
CA ASP A 189 -1.70 -9.17 4.40
C ASP A 189 -1.22 -7.82 4.91
N THR A 190 -2.00 -6.76 4.67
CA THR A 190 -1.61 -5.41 5.10
C THR A 190 -1.60 -5.22 6.61
N LYS A 191 -2.51 -5.86 7.37
CA LYS A 191 -2.47 -5.83 8.85
C LYS A 191 -1.18 -6.44 9.39
N PHE A 192 -0.82 -7.64 8.94
CA PHE A 192 0.42 -8.29 9.36
C PHE A 192 1.66 -7.51 8.89
N HIS A 193 1.65 -6.95 7.68
CA HIS A 193 2.73 -6.11 7.18
C HIS A 193 2.90 -4.83 8.01
N CYS A 194 1.81 -4.12 8.32
CA CYS A 194 1.84 -2.94 9.18
C CYS A 194 2.35 -3.28 10.59
N PHE A 195 1.93 -4.42 11.15
CA PHE A 195 2.39 -4.85 12.46
C PHE A 195 3.87 -5.27 12.45
N MET A 196 4.34 -5.84 11.34
CA MET A 196 5.76 -6.11 11.09
C MET A 196 6.59 -4.81 11.08
N HIS A 197 6.12 -3.72 10.44
CA HIS A 197 6.76 -2.41 10.53
C HIS A 197 6.86 -1.93 11.98
N PHE A 198 5.77 -2.05 12.75
CA PHE A 198 5.76 -1.65 14.17
C PHE A 198 6.79 -2.44 15.00
N LEU A 199 6.75 -3.78 14.92
CA LEU A 199 7.66 -4.64 15.68
C LEU A 199 9.12 -4.51 15.23
N GLY A 200 9.37 -4.34 13.93
CA GLY A 200 10.72 -4.13 13.39
C GLY A 200 11.32 -2.82 13.90
N ASN A 201 10.55 -1.73 13.88
CA ASN A 201 10.98 -0.44 14.39
C ASN A 201 11.15 -0.42 15.92
N LEU A 202 10.26 -1.12 16.65
CA LEU A 202 10.43 -1.32 18.09
C LEU A 202 11.74 -2.10 18.38
N SER A 203 12.02 -3.15 17.62
CA SER A 203 13.27 -3.92 17.73
C SER A 203 14.50 -3.05 17.47
N ASN A 204 14.45 -2.17 16.46
CA ASN A 204 15.54 -1.22 16.19
C ASN A 204 15.77 -0.28 17.38
N CYS A 205 14.71 0.26 17.99
CA CYS A 205 14.83 1.10 19.17
C CYS A 205 15.46 0.35 20.36
N ILE A 206 15.04 -0.90 20.61
CA ILE A 206 15.62 -1.76 21.65
C ILE A 206 17.11 -1.97 21.39
N LEU A 207 17.49 -2.30 20.15
CA LEU A 207 18.89 -2.47 19.76
C LEU A 207 19.70 -1.20 20.03
N TYR A 208 19.23 -0.05 19.58
CA TYR A 208 19.98 1.20 19.70
C TYR A 208 20.19 1.61 21.15
N LEU A 209 19.16 1.44 21.99
CA LEU A 209 19.26 1.68 23.43
C LEU A 209 20.20 0.67 24.09
N GLY A 210 20.09 -0.62 23.79
CA GLY A 210 20.96 -1.65 24.37
C GLY A 210 22.44 -1.44 24.00
N LEU A 211 22.72 -0.99 22.78
CA LEU A 211 24.08 -0.61 22.36
C LEU A 211 24.62 0.61 23.11
N CYS A 212 23.77 1.57 23.51
CA CYS A 212 24.20 2.71 24.31
C CYS A 212 24.54 2.34 25.76
N VAL A 213 23.87 1.34 26.33
CA VAL A 213 24.12 0.91 27.71
C VAL A 213 25.31 -0.06 27.80
N THR A 214 25.60 -0.79 26.71
CA THR A 214 26.71 -1.74 26.67
C THR A 214 28.07 -1.10 26.31
N ALA A 215 28.05 0.08 25.68
CA ALA A 215 29.25 0.83 25.26
C ALA A 215 29.79 1.73 26.39
#